data_AF-A0A968QVK3-F1
#
_entry.id   AF-A0A968QVK3-F1
#
_cell.length_a   1.000
_cell.length_b   1.000
_cell.length_c   1.000
_cell.angle_alpha   90.00
_cell.angle_beta   90.00
_cell.angle_gamma   90.00
#
_symmetry.space_group_name_H-M   'P 1'
#
loop_
_entity.id
_entity.type
_entity.pdbx_description
1 polymer ?
#
loop_
_entity_poly.entity_id
_entity_poly.type
_entity_poly.pdbx_seq_one_letter_code
_entity_poly.pdbx_strand_id
1 'polypeptide(L)'
;MAKPLLSDRFVEINSLKIQALIDENRILRQEIRVAREAAEITANLVVKQFEETERILERFQKTNALQKAVLNSAKQTAIIAADHEGTITVFNSGAESLLGYKAYEIIGSHCPEIFLSETELIRRSREMSAEMPPPYRNSESAVRVCAGRSFQPMKNGH
;
A
#
# COMPACT_ATOMS: atom_id res chain seq x y z
N MET A 1 -34.82 -9.53 -78.37
CA MET A 1 -34.40 -9.29 -76.97
C MET A 1 -33.33 -10.32 -76.62
N ALA A 2 -32.07 -9.90 -76.47
CA ALA A 2 -30.95 -10.81 -76.22
C ALA A 2 -30.94 -11.22 -74.73
N LYS A 3 -30.93 -12.53 -74.45
CA LYS A 3 -30.66 -13.06 -73.11
C LYS A 3 -29.23 -12.71 -72.73
N PRO A 4 -28.96 -12.11 -71.56
CA PRO A 4 -27.58 -11.94 -71.11
C PRO A 4 -26.95 -13.32 -70.90
N LEU A 5 -25.72 -13.50 -71.41
CA LEU A 5 -24.96 -14.74 -71.26
C LEU A 5 -24.71 -15.00 -69.76
N LEU A 6 -24.95 -16.24 -69.32
CA LEU A 6 -24.68 -16.70 -67.95
C LEU A 6 -23.23 -16.44 -67.48
N SER A 7 -22.27 -16.19 -68.40
CA SER A 7 -20.88 -15.89 -68.07
C SER A 7 -20.69 -14.53 -67.38
N ASP A 8 -21.40 -13.48 -67.78
CA ASP A 8 -21.19 -12.13 -67.24
C ASP A 8 -21.61 -12.04 -65.78
N ARG A 9 -22.74 -12.65 -65.42
CA ARG A 9 -23.18 -12.78 -64.02
C ARG A 9 -22.18 -13.58 -63.18
N PHE A 10 -21.56 -14.60 -63.75
CA PHE A 10 -20.60 -15.44 -63.02
C PHE A 10 -19.31 -14.67 -62.71
N VAL A 11 -18.83 -13.88 -63.68
CA VAL A 11 -17.67 -12.99 -63.51
C VAL A 11 -17.97 -11.89 -62.49
N GLU A 12 -19.15 -11.28 -62.55
CA GLU A 12 -19.57 -10.24 -61.61
C GLU A 12 -19.69 -10.77 -60.17
N ILE A 13 -20.32 -11.93 -59.97
CA ILE A 13 -20.44 -12.56 -58.64
C ILE A 13 -19.06 -12.91 -58.07
N ASN A 14 -18.16 -13.46 -58.88
CA ASN A 14 -16.81 -13.80 -58.42
C ASN A 14 -15.97 -12.55 -58.13
N SER A 15 -16.10 -11.50 -58.93
CA SER A 15 -15.50 -10.18 -58.69
C SER A 15 -15.92 -9.62 -57.32
N LEU A 16 -17.23 -9.63 -57.04
CA LEU A 16 -17.78 -9.16 -55.76
C LEU A 16 -17.27 -9.98 -54.56
N LYS A 17 -17.20 -11.31 -54.70
CA LYS A 17 -16.65 -12.19 -53.65
C LYS A 17 -15.17 -11.94 -53.39
N ILE A 18 -14.38 -11.73 -54.44
CA ILE A 18 -12.96 -11.42 -54.31
C ILE A 18 -12.76 -10.08 -53.60
N GLN A 19 -13.55 -9.06 -53.93
CA GLN A 19 -13.48 -7.77 -53.23
C GLN A 19 -13.86 -7.89 -51.76
N ALA A 20 -14.92 -8.62 -51.45
CA ALA A 20 -15.29 -8.89 -50.06
C ALA A 20 -14.16 -9.57 -49.27
N LEU A 21 -13.49 -10.56 -49.87
CA LEU A 21 -12.33 -11.22 -49.26
C LEU A 21 -11.12 -10.29 -49.08
N ILE A 22 -10.89 -9.37 -50.02
CA ILE A 22 -9.81 -8.37 -49.91
C ILE A 22 -10.10 -7.41 -48.76
N ASP A 23 -11.34 -6.93 -48.65
CA ASP A 23 -11.76 -6.05 -47.56
C ASP A 23 -11.69 -6.75 -46.21
N GLU A 24 -12.13 -8.00 -46.13
CA GLU A 24 -12.02 -8.83 -44.91
C GLU A 24 -10.55 -9.03 -44.51
N ASN A 25 -9.68 -9.39 -45.47
CA ASN A 25 -8.24 -9.52 -45.21
C ASN A 25 -7.61 -8.21 -44.75
N ARG A 26 -8.05 -7.07 -45.32
CA ARG A 26 -7.57 -5.75 -44.93
C ARG A 26 -7.96 -5.43 -43.49
N ILE A 27 -9.20 -5.72 -43.10
CA ILE A 27 -9.70 -5.51 -41.72
C ILE A 27 -8.93 -6.39 -40.74
N LEU A 28 -8.80 -7.70 -41.02
CA LEU A 28 -8.07 -8.62 -40.16
C LEU A 28 -6.61 -8.20 -39.93
N ARG A 29 -5.93 -7.74 -40.99
CA ARG A 29 -4.57 -7.20 -40.87
C ARG A 29 -4.50 -5.96 -39.98
N GLN A 30 -5.51 -5.10 -40.04
CA GLN A 30 -5.62 -3.92 -39.19
C GLN A 30 -5.86 -4.31 -37.73
N GLU A 31 -6.76 -5.25 -37.45
CA GLU A 31 -7.02 -5.75 -36.10
C GLU A 31 -5.77 -6.39 -35.48
N ILE A 32 -5.06 -7.24 -36.24
CA ILE A 32 -3.80 -7.83 -35.78
C ILE A 32 -2.78 -6.76 -35.44
N ARG A 33 -2.70 -5.67 -36.22
CA ARG A 33 -1.77 -4.58 -35.94
C ARG A 33 -2.10 -3.89 -34.62
N VAL A 34 -3.37 -3.51 -34.43
CA VAL A 34 -3.83 -2.85 -33.19
C VAL A 34 -3.64 -3.76 -31.98
N ALA A 35 -3.94 -5.06 -32.11
CA ALA A 35 -3.74 -6.02 -31.03
C ALA A 35 -2.26 -6.14 -30.63
N ARG A 36 -1.33 -6.12 -31.60
CA ARG A 36 0.12 -6.15 -31.32
C ARG A 36 0.59 -4.89 -30.61
N GLU A 37 0.19 -3.72 -31.09
CA GLU A 37 0.54 -2.43 -30.45
C GLU A 37 0.01 -2.38 -29.01
N ALA A 38 -1.24 -2.81 -28.78
CA ALA A 38 -1.82 -2.90 -27.45
C ALA A 38 -1.06 -3.86 -26.53
N ALA A 39 -0.64 -5.02 -27.05
CA ALA A 39 0.16 -5.99 -26.30
C ALA A 39 1.54 -5.42 -25.90
N GLU A 40 2.19 -4.67 -26.79
CA GLU A 40 3.50 -4.04 -26.52
C GLU A 40 3.38 -2.94 -25.45
N ILE A 41 2.36 -2.08 -25.55
CA ILE A 41 2.07 -1.06 -24.53
C ILE A 41 1.82 -1.73 -23.17
N THR A 42 1.03 -2.81 -23.16
CA THR A 42 0.70 -3.54 -21.93
C THR A 42 1.96 -4.15 -21.31
N ALA A 43 2.81 -4.79 -22.11
CA ALA A 43 4.06 -5.39 -21.63
C ALA A 43 4.97 -4.32 -21.00
N ASN A 44 5.14 -3.19 -21.67
CA ASN A 44 5.93 -2.07 -21.15
C ASN A 44 5.35 -1.47 -19.87
N LEU A 45 4.02 -1.36 -19.77
CA LEU A 45 3.35 -0.88 -18.58
C LEU A 45 3.58 -1.82 -17.40
N VAL A 46 3.44 -3.14 -17.60
CA VAL A 46 3.66 -4.14 -16.55
C VAL A 46 5.10 -4.08 -16.01
N VAL A 47 6.09 -3.98 -16.91
CA VAL A 47 7.50 -3.84 -16.49
C VAL A 47 7.71 -2.58 -15.67
N LYS A 48 7.20 -1.43 -16.13
CA LYS A 48 7.30 -0.16 -15.38
C LYS A 48 6.63 -0.24 -14.00
N GLN A 49 5.45 -0.84 -13.93
CA GLN A 49 4.72 -1.02 -12.66
C GLN A 49 5.50 -1.90 -11.69
N PHE A 50 6.15 -2.95 -12.18
CA PHE A 50 6.99 -3.81 -11.35
C PHE A 50 8.19 -3.05 -10.77
N GLU A 51 8.94 -2.33 -11.62
CA GLU A 51 10.07 -1.50 -11.16
C GLU A 51 9.65 -0.44 -10.15
N GLU A 52 8.50 0.21 -10.35
CA GLU A 52 8.00 1.23 -9.43
C GLU A 52 7.60 0.63 -8.07
N THR A 53 6.97 -0.54 -8.09
CA THR A 53 6.62 -1.29 -6.88
C THR A 53 7.87 -1.68 -6.09
N GLU A 54 8.91 -2.19 -6.76
CA GLU A 54 10.19 -2.52 -6.12
C GLU A 54 10.85 -1.29 -5.49
N ARG A 55 10.90 -0.16 -6.22
CA ARG A 55 11.47 1.09 -5.69
C ARG A 55 10.72 1.59 -4.45
N ILE A 56 9.39 1.51 -4.44
CA ILE A 56 8.57 1.89 -3.28
C ILE A 56 8.87 0.96 -2.11
N LEU A 57 8.94 -0.35 -2.35
CA LEU A 57 9.23 -1.33 -1.32
C LEU A 57 10.61 -1.12 -0.70
N GLU A 58 11.64 -0.90 -1.51
CA GLU A 58 13.00 -0.60 -1.02
C GLU A 58 13.05 0.68 -0.18
N ARG A 59 12.39 1.75 -0.65
CA ARG A 59 12.30 3.01 0.11
C ARG A 59 11.57 2.83 1.43
N PHE A 60 10.50 2.06 1.44
CA PHE A 60 9.76 1.73 2.65
C PHE A 60 10.63 0.95 3.63
N GLN A 61 11.33 -0.09 3.17
CA GLN A 61 12.23 -0.89 4.00
C GLN A 61 13.38 -0.05 4.58
N LYS A 62 14.03 0.79 3.76
CA LYS A 62 15.10 1.69 4.23
C LYS A 62 14.60 2.67 5.29
N THR A 63 13.45 3.31 5.05
CA THR A 63 12.85 4.24 6.01
C THR A 63 12.49 3.55 7.32
N ASN A 64 11.88 2.36 7.24
CA ASN A 64 11.49 1.59 8.42
C ASN A 64 12.71 1.12 9.23
N ALA A 65 13.75 0.63 8.54
CA ALA A 65 15.00 0.24 9.19
C ALA A 65 15.68 1.43 9.89
N LEU A 66 15.73 2.59 9.23
CA LEU A 66 16.25 3.82 9.83
C LEU A 66 15.43 4.25 11.04
N GLN A 67 14.10 4.26 10.93
CA GLN A 67 13.19 4.60 12.03
C GLN A 67 13.44 3.69 13.25
N LYS A 68 13.53 2.37 13.04
CA LYS A 68 13.86 1.40 14.09
C LYS A 68 15.24 1.67 14.69
N ALA A 69 16.25 1.96 13.88
CA ALA A 69 17.60 2.26 14.35
C ALA A 69 17.63 3.53 15.22
N VAL A 70 16.94 4.59 14.78
CA VAL A 70 16.83 5.85 15.53
C VAL A 70 16.14 5.61 16.88
N LEU A 71 14.99 4.96 16.89
CA LEU A 71 14.28 4.63 18.13
C LEU A 71 15.13 3.76 19.06
N ASN A 72 15.87 2.79 18.52
CA ASN A 72 16.72 1.90 19.30
C ASN A 72 18.06 2.52 19.75
N SER A 73 18.47 3.64 19.16
CA SER A 73 19.66 4.37 19.62
C SER A 73 19.44 5.03 20.98
N ALA A 74 18.20 5.41 21.30
CA ALA A 74 17.80 6.00 22.57
C ALA A 74 17.64 4.93 23.67
N LYS A 75 18.73 4.26 24.05
CA LYS A 75 18.71 3.18 25.06
C LYS A 75 18.35 3.62 26.48
N GLN A 76 18.54 4.91 26.79
CA GLN A 76 18.24 5.48 28.11
C GLN A 76 16.81 6.05 28.21
N THR A 77 16.03 5.96 27.13
CA THR A 77 14.67 6.48 27.06
C THR A 77 13.72 5.39 26.60
N ALA A 78 12.68 5.13 27.39
CA ALA A 78 11.59 4.25 26.99
C ALA A 78 10.69 5.00 26.01
N ILE A 79 10.55 4.47 24.80
CA ILE A 79 9.65 4.97 23.77
C ILE A 79 8.62 3.88 23.48
N ILE A 80 7.36 4.23 23.73
CA ILE A 80 6.20 3.40 23.46
C ILE A 80 5.23 4.25 22.64
N ALA A 81 4.70 3.69 21.55
CA ALA A 81 3.62 4.30 20.80
C ALA A 81 2.47 3.31 20.63
N ALA A 82 1.25 3.83 20.64
CA ALA A 82 0.03 3.08 20.41
C ALA A 82 -0.78 3.73 19.27
N ASP A 83 -1.62 2.95 18.61
CA ASP A 83 -2.60 3.45 17.65
C ASP A 83 -3.83 4.08 18.33
N HIS A 84 -4.82 4.48 17.53
CA HIS A 84 -6.05 5.14 17.97
C HIS A 84 -6.93 4.23 18.85
N GLU A 85 -6.87 2.92 18.68
CA GLU A 85 -7.55 1.92 19.52
C GLU A 85 -6.74 1.62 20.80
N GLY A 86 -5.59 2.28 20.97
CA GLY A 86 -4.70 2.09 22.09
C GLY A 86 -3.82 0.84 21.96
N THR A 87 -3.78 0.16 20.82
CA THR A 87 -2.90 -1.00 20.61
C THR A 87 -1.45 -0.55 20.46
N ILE A 88 -0.52 -1.14 21.22
CA ILE A 88 0.90 -0.79 21.17
C ILE A 88 1.50 -1.24 19.83
N THR A 89 2.05 -0.28 19.08
CA THR A 89 2.66 -0.50 17.75
C THR A 89 4.16 -0.30 17.76
N VAL A 90 4.70 0.46 18.72
CA VAL A 90 6.14 0.72 18.86
C VAL A 90 6.58 0.47 20.30
N PHE A 91 7.67 -0.28 20.44
CA PHE A 91 8.34 -0.51 21.72
C PHE A 91 9.86 -0.57 21.45
N ASN A 92 10.60 0.49 21.79
CA ASN A 92 12.02 0.56 21.46
C ASN A 92 12.90 -0.23 22.44
N SER A 93 14.17 -0.48 22.09
CA SER A 93 15.12 -1.19 22.96
C SER A 93 15.38 -0.51 24.31
N GLY A 94 15.20 0.82 24.39
CA GLY A 94 15.22 1.55 25.65
C GLY A 94 14.05 1.16 26.56
N ALA A 95 12.84 1.02 26.00
CA ALA A 95 11.67 0.52 26.73
C ALA A 95 11.87 -0.93 27.17
N GLU A 96 12.45 -1.78 26.32
CA GLU A 96 12.78 -3.16 26.73
C GLU A 96 13.73 -3.21 27.92
N SER A 97 14.78 -2.39 27.88
CA SER A 97 15.81 -2.37 28.92
C SER A 97 15.29 -1.76 30.23
N LEU A 98 14.48 -0.71 30.14
CA LEU A 98 13.99 0.02 31.31
C LEU A 98 12.75 -0.61 31.95
N LEU A 99 11.92 -1.30 31.17
CA LEU A 99 10.67 -1.91 31.64
C LEU A 99 10.79 -3.44 31.82
N GLY A 100 11.84 -4.06 31.28
CA GLY A 100 12.11 -5.49 31.47
C GLY A 100 11.28 -6.42 30.58
N TYR A 101 10.57 -5.88 29.60
CA TYR A 101 9.74 -6.63 28.64
C TYR A 101 10.39 -6.68 27.27
N LYS A 102 10.11 -7.71 26.48
CA LYS A 102 10.47 -7.73 25.07
C LYS A 102 9.37 -7.14 24.21
N ALA A 103 9.76 -6.48 23.12
CA ALA A 103 8.83 -5.86 22.20
C ALA A 103 7.79 -6.87 21.67
N TYR A 104 8.19 -8.12 21.39
CA TYR A 104 7.27 -9.16 20.91
C TYR A 104 6.22 -9.58 21.95
N GLU A 105 6.41 -9.29 23.24
CA GLU A 105 5.47 -9.63 24.31
C GLU A 105 4.39 -8.56 24.49
N ILE A 106 4.65 -7.34 24.01
CA ILE A 106 3.84 -6.15 24.30
C ILE A 106 3.24 -5.55 23.02
N ILE A 107 3.93 -5.63 21.87
CA ILE A 107 3.40 -5.18 20.59
C ILE A 107 2.12 -5.97 20.26
N GLY A 108 1.07 -5.26 19.84
CA GLY A 108 -0.25 -5.84 19.58
C GLY A 108 -1.13 -5.98 20.83
N SER A 109 -0.61 -5.69 22.02
CA SER A 109 -1.42 -5.59 23.23
C SER A 109 -2.00 -4.17 23.38
N HIS A 110 -3.20 -4.04 23.94
CA HIS A 110 -3.73 -2.73 24.32
C HIS A 110 -2.82 -2.10 25.37
N CYS A 111 -2.54 -0.81 25.17
CA CYS A 111 -1.78 0.02 26.08
C CYS A 111 -2.51 0.05 27.42
N PRO A 112 -1.90 -0.47 28.47
CA PRO A 112 -2.45 -0.38 29.81
C PRO A 112 -2.62 1.09 30.19
N GLU A 113 -3.77 1.45 30.74
CA GLU A 113 -3.98 2.72 31.45
C GLU A 113 -2.93 2.95 32.54
N ILE A 114 -2.24 1.88 32.99
CA ILE A 114 -1.21 1.90 34.03
C ILE A 114 -0.03 2.82 33.70
N PHE A 115 0.27 3.10 32.43
CA PHE A 115 1.43 3.95 32.07
C PHE A 115 1.19 5.45 32.20
N LEU A 116 -0.07 5.91 32.29
CA LEU A 116 -0.41 7.32 32.38
C LEU A 116 -1.62 7.49 33.31
N SER A 117 -1.56 8.40 34.30
CA SER A 117 -2.80 8.74 35.00
C SER A 117 -3.79 9.31 33.99
N GLU A 118 -5.07 8.90 34.06
CA GLU A 118 -6.13 9.36 33.14
C GLU A 118 -6.11 10.88 32.94
N THR A 119 -5.83 11.62 34.01
CA THR A 119 -5.68 13.07 34.02
C THR A 119 -4.51 13.59 33.17
N GLU A 120 -3.34 12.95 33.21
CA GLU A 120 -2.17 13.37 32.41
C GLU A 120 -2.33 12.97 30.93
N LEU A 121 -3.01 11.85 30.65
CA LEU A 121 -3.38 11.42 29.31
C LEU A 121 -4.27 12.43 28.60
N ILE A 122 -5.35 12.83 29.27
CA ILE A 122 -6.33 13.79 28.73
C ILE A 122 -5.69 15.17 28.57
N ARG A 123 -4.85 15.59 29.53
CA ARG A 123 -4.14 16.87 29.47
C ARG A 123 -3.15 16.93 28.29
N ARG A 124 -2.24 15.96 28.18
CA ARG A 124 -1.24 15.92 27.09
C ARG A 124 -1.86 15.70 25.73
N SER A 125 -2.90 14.85 25.63
CA SER A 125 -3.60 14.65 24.37
C SER A 125 -4.22 15.96 23.87
N ARG A 126 -4.81 16.78 24.75
CA ARG A 126 -5.36 18.10 24.38
C ARG A 126 -4.28 19.09 23.97
N GLU A 127 -3.16 19.13 24.70
CA GLU A 127 -2.03 20.02 24.41
C GLU A 127 -1.37 19.70 23.06
N MET A 128 -1.11 18.42 22.78
CA MET A 128 -0.51 17.98 21.51
C MET A 128 -1.42 18.22 20.29
N SER A 129 -2.73 18.01 20.44
CA SER A 129 -3.69 18.31 19.37
C SER A 129 -3.78 19.80 19.05
N ALA A 130 -3.49 20.68 20.02
CA ALA A 130 -3.49 22.13 19.83
C ALA A 130 -2.23 22.64 19.10
N GLU A 131 -1.08 21.98 19.29
CA GLU A 131 0.21 22.38 18.71
C GLU A 131 0.46 21.84 17.29
N MET A 132 -0.35 20.90 16.79
CA MET A 132 -0.21 20.36 15.43
C MET A 132 -0.73 21.33 14.34
N PRO A 133 0.09 21.64 13.30
CA PRO A 133 -0.40 22.34 12.12
C PRO A 133 -1.46 21.57 11.31
N PRO A 134 -2.33 22.23 10.51
CA PRO A 134 -3.26 21.52 9.62
C PRO A 134 -2.53 20.73 8.52
N PRO A 135 -3.03 19.55 8.08
CA PRO A 135 -4.33 18.94 8.39
C PRO A 135 -4.33 17.94 9.57
N TYR A 136 -3.19 17.75 10.24
CA TYR A 136 -3.02 16.71 11.28
C TYR A 136 -3.62 17.11 12.63
N ARG A 137 -4.05 18.36 12.79
CA ARG A 137 -4.86 18.86 13.91
C ARG A 137 -6.13 18.02 14.18
N ASN A 138 -6.65 17.34 13.15
CA ASN A 138 -7.91 16.59 13.21
C ASN A 138 -7.74 15.10 12.82
N SER A 139 -6.51 14.64 12.59
CA SER A 139 -6.26 13.21 12.38
C SER A 139 -6.07 12.54 13.74
N GLU A 140 -6.80 11.46 14.00
CA GLU A 140 -6.73 10.65 15.25
C GLU A 140 -5.36 9.98 15.50
N SER A 141 -4.35 10.30 14.69
CA SER A 141 -2.95 9.88 14.81
C SER A 141 -2.24 10.58 15.98
N ALA A 142 -2.74 10.41 17.21
CA ALA A 142 -2.05 10.87 18.41
C ALA A 142 -0.91 9.90 18.73
N VAL A 143 0.34 10.32 18.54
CA VAL A 143 1.52 9.56 19.01
C VAL A 143 1.55 9.61 20.54
N ARG A 144 0.91 8.64 21.19
CA ARG A 144 0.78 8.57 22.64
C ARG A 144 2.09 8.06 23.26
N VAL A 145 2.92 8.96 23.77
CA VAL A 145 4.19 8.61 24.44
C VAL A 145 3.91 8.15 25.87
N CYS A 146 4.07 6.86 26.13
CA CYS A 146 3.92 6.29 27.47
C CYS A 146 5.27 6.32 28.20
N ALA A 147 5.35 7.02 29.34
CA ALA A 147 6.56 7.11 30.16
C ALA A 147 6.22 6.93 31.64
N GLY A 148 6.68 5.83 32.27
CA GLY A 148 6.49 5.59 33.71
C GLY A 148 6.43 4.12 34.10
N ARG A 149 6.75 3.77 35.36
CA ARG A 149 7.23 2.45 35.82
C ARG A 149 6.18 1.33 35.94
N SER A 150 6.68 0.10 35.75
CA SER A 150 6.15 -1.19 36.25
C SER A 150 4.76 -1.60 35.74
N PHE A 151 4.69 -1.99 34.47
CA PHE A 151 3.59 -2.83 33.97
C PHE A 151 3.85 -4.30 34.31
N GLN A 152 2.81 -5.11 34.53
CA GLN A 152 2.86 -6.58 34.53
C GLN A 152 1.71 -7.07 33.63
N PRO A 153 2.00 -7.67 32.45
CA PRO A 153 0.94 -8.24 31.63
C PRO A 153 0.35 -9.47 32.33
N MET A 154 -0.98 -9.57 32.36
CA MET A 154 -1.67 -10.80 32.75
C MET A 154 -1.19 -11.93 31.83
N LYS A 155 -0.47 -12.90 32.40
CA LYS A 155 -0.16 -14.15 31.70
C LYS A 155 -1.48 -14.89 31.48
N ASN A 156 -1.96 -14.91 30.23
CA ASN A 156 -3.00 -15.84 29.86
C ASN A 156 -2.41 -17.26 29.98
N GLY A 157 -2.93 -18.01 30.94
CA GLY A 157 -2.51 -19.36 31.25
C GLY A 157 -2.73 -20.31 30.07
N HIS A 158 -1.71 -21.13 29.82
CA HIS A 158 -1.88 -22.45 29.20
C HIS A 158 -2.07 -23.48 30.31
#